data_AF-A0A7M3YHI2-F1
#
_entry.id   AF-A0A7M3YHI2-F1
#
_cell.length_a   1.000
_cell.length_b   1.000
_cell.length_c   1.000
_cell.angle_alpha   90.00
_cell.angle_beta   90.00
_cell.angle_gamma   90.00
#
_symmetry.space_group_name_H-M   'P 1'
#
loop_
_entity.id
_entity.type
_entity.pdbx_description
1 polymer ?
#
loop_
_entity_poly.entity_id
_entity_poly.type
_entity_poly.pdbx_seq_one_letter_code
_entity_poly.pdbx_strand_id
1 'polypeptide(L)'
;MSNRSSLLSELYQARLEDLKEIASAYGLAKNGSVEYLRAQLIRDLILPDWDLTLDGLKSILNSDLGSLLGVFGIKKTGSLRTRRQRLYLHLHHDPKQLKEENLEKMTKEELHSLCKALELPRSGNRQTLLIRVAGVLSAQ
;
A
#
# COMPACT_ATOMS: atom_id res chain seq x y z
N MET A 1 -20.95 12.45 10.06
CA MET A 1 -19.96 11.35 10.17
C MET A 1 -20.47 10.00 9.63
N SER A 2 -21.79 9.78 9.46
CA SER A 2 -22.34 8.47 9.02
C SER A 2 -22.02 8.02 7.59
N ASN A 3 -21.78 8.95 6.64
CA ASN A 3 -21.59 8.59 5.23
C ASN A 3 -20.22 7.95 4.92
N ARG A 4 -19.16 8.36 5.62
CA ARG A 4 -17.81 7.79 5.40
C ARG A 4 -17.70 6.38 6.00
N SER A 5 -18.32 6.15 7.15
CA SER A 5 -18.37 4.82 7.76
C SER A 5 -19.21 3.84 6.93
N SER A 6 -20.36 4.26 6.40
CA SER A 6 -21.18 3.40 5.54
C SER A 6 -20.47 3.08 4.23
N LEU A 7 -19.85 4.07 3.59
CA LEU A 7 -19.06 3.85 2.38
C LEU A 7 -17.86 2.93 2.63
N LEU A 8 -17.16 3.10 3.76
CA LEU A 8 -16.07 2.20 4.12
C LEU A 8 -16.57 0.75 4.26
N SER A 9 -17.69 0.54 4.96
CA SER A 9 -18.31 -0.79 5.08
C SER A 9 -18.71 -1.38 3.73
N GLU A 10 -19.27 -0.56 2.84
CA GLU A 10 -19.61 -0.95 1.47
C GLU A 10 -18.37 -1.39 0.69
N LEU A 11 -17.28 -0.61 0.72
CA LEU A 11 -16.02 -0.97 0.06
C LEU A 11 -15.43 -2.30 0.57
N TYR A 12 -15.63 -2.63 1.86
CA TYR A 12 -15.21 -3.92 2.42
C TYR A 12 -16.06 -5.11 1.97
N GLN A 13 -17.37 -4.91 1.77
CA GLN A 13 -18.31 -5.96 1.38
C GLN A 13 -18.43 -6.13 -0.14
N ALA A 14 -18.09 -5.09 -0.90
CA ALA A 14 -18.14 -5.07 -2.35
C ALA A 14 -17.24 -6.13 -3.00
N ARG A 15 -17.74 -6.74 -4.07
CA ARG A 15 -16.96 -7.66 -4.92
C ARG A 15 -16.16 -6.86 -5.93
N LEU A 16 -15.27 -7.54 -6.66
CA LEU A 16 -14.38 -6.88 -7.62
C LEU A 16 -15.13 -6.04 -8.66
N GLU A 17 -16.21 -6.57 -9.23
CA GLU A 17 -16.99 -5.86 -10.25
C GLU A 17 -17.65 -4.61 -9.66
N ASP A 18 -18.25 -4.73 -8.47
CA ASP A 18 -18.87 -3.61 -7.76
C ASP A 18 -17.80 -2.52 -7.46
N LEU A 19 -16.59 -2.90 -7.01
CA LEU A 19 -15.48 -1.97 -6.80
C LEU A 19 -15.03 -1.28 -8.09
N LYS A 20 -15.02 -1.98 -9.22
CA LYS A 20 -14.68 -1.39 -10.53
C LYS A 20 -15.75 -0.39 -10.98
N GLU A 21 -17.01 -0.67 -10.72
CA GLU A 21 -18.11 0.25 -11.01
C GLU A 21 -17.98 1.53 -10.17
N ILE A 22 -17.74 1.38 -8.87
CA ILE A 22 -17.45 2.51 -7.97
C ILE A 22 -16.24 3.30 -8.50
N ALA A 23 -15.12 2.64 -8.78
CA ALA A 23 -13.94 3.31 -9.34
C ALA A 23 -14.27 4.05 -10.65
N SER A 24 -15.06 3.45 -11.54
CA SER A 24 -15.50 4.09 -12.77
C SER A 24 -16.34 5.35 -12.52
N ALA A 25 -17.26 5.31 -11.55
CA ALA A 25 -18.12 6.43 -11.20
C ALA A 25 -17.32 7.62 -10.65
N TYR A 26 -16.20 7.36 -9.98
CA TYR A 26 -15.28 8.37 -9.46
C TYR A 26 -14.10 8.70 -10.38
N GLY A 27 -14.06 8.14 -11.60
CA GLY A 27 -13.00 8.40 -12.58
C GLY A 27 -11.62 7.80 -12.21
N LEU A 28 -11.59 6.77 -11.37
CA LEU A 28 -10.39 6.09 -10.90
C LEU A 28 -10.05 4.87 -11.77
N ALA A 29 -8.79 4.43 -11.69
CA ALA A 29 -8.32 3.26 -12.40
C ALA A 29 -8.99 1.97 -11.88
N LYS A 30 -9.29 1.05 -12.79
CA LYS A 30 -10.03 -0.21 -12.52
C LYS A 30 -9.12 -1.44 -12.51
N ASN A 31 -7.84 -1.25 -12.21
CA ASN A 31 -6.80 -2.27 -12.32
C ASN A 31 -6.48 -2.92 -10.96
N GLY A 32 -5.97 -4.15 -11.03
CA GLY A 32 -5.49 -4.90 -9.87
C GLY A 32 -6.54 -5.80 -9.22
N SER A 33 -6.12 -6.41 -8.11
CA SER A 33 -6.93 -7.28 -7.28
C SER A 33 -7.98 -6.51 -6.45
N VAL A 34 -8.91 -7.25 -5.84
CA VAL A 34 -9.94 -6.70 -4.93
C VAL A 34 -9.32 -5.84 -3.84
N GLU A 35 -8.26 -6.34 -3.20
CA GLU A 35 -7.60 -5.63 -2.10
C GLU A 35 -6.90 -4.36 -2.58
N TYR A 36 -6.23 -4.43 -3.73
CA TYR A 36 -5.57 -3.27 -4.31
C TYR A 36 -6.58 -2.18 -4.70
N LEU A 37 -7.66 -2.55 -5.39
CA LEU A 37 -8.69 -1.60 -5.80
C LEU A 37 -9.42 -1.01 -4.60
N ARG A 38 -9.70 -1.83 -3.57
CA ARG A 38 -10.23 -1.35 -2.30
C ARG A 38 -9.29 -0.34 -1.63
N ALA A 39 -7.99 -0.61 -1.61
CA ALA A 39 -7.00 0.32 -1.05
C ALA A 39 -6.98 1.67 -1.79
N GLN A 40 -7.06 1.65 -3.13
CA GLN A 40 -7.15 2.89 -3.92
C GLN A 40 -8.42 3.68 -3.58
N LEU A 41 -9.58 3.00 -3.55
CA LEU A 41 -10.86 3.63 -3.23
C LEU A 41 -10.90 4.18 -1.81
N ILE A 42 -10.32 3.47 -0.83
CA ILE A 42 -10.21 3.97 0.54
C ILE A 42 -9.32 5.21 0.59
N ARG A 43 -8.17 5.21 -0.09
CA ARG A 43 -7.31 6.41 -0.18
C ARG A 43 -8.09 7.60 -0.72
N ASP A 44 -8.73 7.44 -1.87
CA ASP A 44 -9.28 8.57 -2.62
C ASP A 44 -10.65 9.04 -2.08
N LEU A 45 -11.47 8.13 -1.52
CA LEU A 45 -12.84 8.45 -1.09
C LEU A 45 -12.98 8.59 0.43
N ILE A 46 -12.19 7.86 1.21
CA ILE A 46 -12.29 7.83 2.68
C ILE A 46 -11.23 8.72 3.32
N LEU A 47 -10.03 8.78 2.73
CA LEU A 47 -8.88 9.51 3.25
C LEU A 47 -8.36 10.61 2.29
N PRO A 48 -9.22 11.42 1.64
CA PRO A 48 -8.77 12.41 0.65
C PRO A 48 -7.88 13.50 1.26
N ASP A 49 -8.00 13.74 2.57
CA ASP A 49 -7.25 14.76 3.29
C ASP A 49 -5.83 14.28 3.69
N TRP A 50 -5.51 13.00 3.45
CA TRP A 50 -4.21 12.42 3.79
C TRP A 50 -3.28 12.37 2.59
N ASP A 51 -2.08 12.94 2.74
CA ASP A 51 -1.00 12.71 1.80
C ASP A 51 -0.42 11.30 2.00
N LEU A 52 -0.91 10.35 1.21
CA LEU A 52 -0.45 8.97 1.18
C LEU A 52 0.60 8.72 0.07
N THR A 53 1.25 9.78 -0.44
CA THR A 53 2.42 9.64 -1.31
C THR A 53 3.65 9.15 -0.53
N LEU A 54 4.71 8.75 -1.23
CA LEU A 54 5.95 8.27 -0.60
C LEU A 54 6.54 9.29 0.39
N ASP A 55 6.47 10.58 0.08
CA ASP A 55 6.95 11.64 0.96
C ASP A 55 5.93 11.98 2.05
N GLY A 56 4.64 11.97 1.73
CA GLY A 56 3.55 12.06 2.69
C GLY A 56 3.66 11.02 3.81
N LEU A 57 3.85 9.75 3.47
CA LEU A 57 3.99 8.63 4.41
C LEU A 57 5.12 8.82 5.45
N LYS A 58 6.22 9.51 5.08
CA LYS A 58 7.32 9.80 6.02
C LYS A 58 6.95 10.88 7.04
N SER A 59 6.05 11.77 6.66
CA SER A 59 5.56 12.87 7.51
C SER A 59 4.46 12.45 8.48
N ILE A 60 3.78 11.32 8.22
CA ILE A 60 2.71 10.80 9.07
C ILE A 60 3.24 10.48 10.46
N LEU A 61 2.55 11.02 11.47
CA LEU A 61 2.84 10.80 12.88
C LEU A 61 2.60 9.35 13.29
N ASN A 62 3.37 8.90 14.27
CA ASN A 62 3.27 7.54 14.79
C ASN A 62 1.88 7.22 15.37
N SER A 63 1.24 8.21 15.99
CA SER A 63 -0.12 8.11 16.53
C SER A 63 -1.15 7.83 15.43
N ASP A 64 -1.02 8.51 14.29
CA ASP A 64 -2.01 8.49 13.23
C ASP A 64 -1.87 7.28 12.32
N LEU A 65 -0.64 6.78 12.18
CA LEU A 65 -0.34 5.60 11.39
C LEU A 65 -1.15 4.38 11.85
N GLY A 66 -1.34 4.21 13.16
CA GLY A 66 -2.17 3.12 13.70
C GLY A 66 -3.65 3.22 13.30
N SER A 67 -4.18 4.43 13.24
CA SER A 67 -5.55 4.72 12.79
C SER A 67 -5.69 4.45 11.30
N LEU A 68 -4.75 4.94 10.49
CA LEU A 68 -4.73 4.71 9.03
C LEU A 68 -4.69 3.22 8.68
N LEU A 69 -3.77 2.47 9.29
CA LEU A 69 -3.68 1.02 9.10
C LEU A 69 -5.02 0.32 9.45
N GLY A 70 -5.72 0.84 10.46
CA GLY A 70 -7.05 0.35 10.83
C GLY A 70 -8.12 0.61 9.77
N VAL A 71 -8.10 1.78 9.13
CA VAL A 71 -9.03 2.10 8.05
C VAL A 71 -8.84 1.17 6.86
N PHE A 72 -7.59 0.79 6.56
CA PHE A 72 -7.23 -0.18 5.53
C PHE A 72 -7.37 -1.65 5.96
N GLY A 73 -7.73 -1.93 7.22
CA GLY A 73 -7.93 -3.30 7.71
C GLY A 73 -6.64 -4.12 7.78
N ILE A 74 -5.49 -3.45 7.81
CA ILE A 74 -4.16 -4.07 7.88
C ILE A 74 -3.57 -3.98 9.29
N LYS A 75 -2.62 -4.88 9.58
CA LYS A 75 -2.06 -5.07 10.93
C LYS A 75 -1.44 -3.78 11.48
N LYS A 76 -1.88 -3.38 12.69
CA LYS A 76 -1.46 -2.16 13.40
C LYS A 76 -0.19 -2.32 14.25
N THR A 77 0.32 -3.52 14.42
CA THR A 77 1.48 -3.79 15.29
C THR A 77 2.79 -3.75 14.53
N GLY A 78 3.88 -3.50 15.24
CA GLY A 78 5.24 -3.48 14.72
C GLY A 78 5.91 -2.12 14.88
N SER A 79 7.20 -2.06 14.53
CA SER A 79 7.97 -0.81 14.54
C SER A 79 7.32 0.25 13.63
N LEU A 80 7.61 1.53 13.87
CA LEU A 80 7.14 2.62 13.00
C LEU A 80 7.49 2.36 11.54
N ARG A 81 8.72 1.90 11.29
CA ARG A 81 9.22 1.54 9.97
C ARG A 81 8.42 0.39 9.34
N THR A 82 8.20 -0.70 10.07
CA THR A 82 7.42 -1.85 9.58
C THR A 82 5.99 -1.43 9.21
N ARG A 83 5.37 -0.58 10.03
CA ARG A 83 4.03 -0.06 9.76
C ARG A 83 3.98 0.82 8.51
N ARG A 84 4.98 1.69 8.30
CA ARG A 84 5.09 2.50 7.08
C ARG A 84 5.32 1.66 5.84
N GLN A 85 6.21 0.68 5.92
CA GLN A 85 6.43 -0.29 4.85
C GLN A 85 5.14 -1.02 4.48
N ARG A 86 4.39 -1.51 5.48
CA ARG A 86 3.10 -2.19 5.24
C ARG A 86 2.10 -1.29 4.54
N LEU A 87 1.95 -0.05 5.01
CA LEU A 87 1.04 0.92 4.40
C LEU A 87 1.46 1.26 2.96
N TYR A 88 2.75 1.51 2.73
CA TYR A 88 3.29 1.76 1.40
C TYR A 88 3.02 0.59 0.44
N LEU A 89 3.33 -0.64 0.86
CA LEU A 89 3.11 -1.85 0.05
C LEU A 89 1.63 -2.02 -0.29
N HIS A 90 0.74 -1.83 0.69
CA HIS A 90 -0.70 -1.93 0.48
C HIS A 90 -1.26 -0.91 -0.51
N LEU A 91 -0.71 0.31 -0.53
CA LEU A 91 -1.16 1.40 -1.40
C LEU A 91 -0.58 1.34 -2.81
N HIS A 92 0.67 0.90 -2.94
CA HIS A 92 1.42 1.05 -4.20
C HIS A 92 1.63 -0.27 -4.94
N HIS A 93 1.35 -1.41 -4.31
CA HIS A 93 1.59 -2.71 -4.90
C HIS A 93 0.40 -3.64 -4.75
N ASP A 94 0.05 -4.30 -5.86
CA ASP A 94 -0.92 -5.38 -5.82
C ASP A 94 -0.27 -6.60 -5.14
N PRO A 95 -0.85 -7.14 -4.05
CA PRO A 95 -0.31 -8.31 -3.36
C PRO A 95 -0.22 -9.55 -4.26
N LYS A 96 -0.99 -9.60 -5.36
CA LYS A 96 -0.87 -10.68 -6.35
C LYS A 96 0.36 -10.55 -7.25
N GLN A 97 0.86 -9.32 -7.44
CA GLN A 97 1.95 -9.02 -8.36
C GLN A 97 3.30 -8.87 -7.65
N LEU A 98 3.34 -8.22 -6.48
CA LEU A 98 4.60 -8.03 -5.76
C LEU A 98 4.88 -9.21 -4.83
N LYS A 99 5.45 -10.26 -5.42
CA LYS A 99 5.93 -11.46 -4.73
C LYS A 99 7.44 -11.58 -4.88
N GLU A 100 8.08 -12.35 -4.00
CA GLU A 100 9.52 -12.61 -4.05
C GLU A 100 9.97 -13.13 -5.44
N GLU A 101 9.20 -14.04 -6.03
CA GLU A 101 9.42 -14.58 -7.38
C GLU A 101 9.43 -13.52 -8.49
N ASN A 102 8.74 -12.40 -8.30
CA ASN A 102 8.70 -11.31 -9.27
C ASN A 102 9.80 -10.27 -9.03
N LEU A 103 10.42 -10.24 -7.85
CA LEU A 103 11.59 -9.38 -7.59
C LEU A 103 12.77 -9.75 -8.49
N GLU A 104 12.92 -11.03 -8.84
CA GLU A 104 13.97 -11.51 -9.76
C GLU A 104 13.84 -10.96 -11.18
N LYS A 105 12.66 -10.46 -11.57
CA LYS A 105 12.43 -9.84 -12.88
C LYS A 105 12.69 -8.33 -12.86
N MET A 106 12.83 -7.74 -11.67
CA MET A 106 13.02 -6.30 -11.52
C MET A 106 14.45 -5.88 -11.85
N THR A 107 14.58 -4.72 -12.49
CA THR A 107 15.83 -4.02 -12.75
C THR A 107 16.45 -3.50 -11.46
N LYS A 108 17.73 -3.12 -11.52
CA LYS A 108 18.43 -2.54 -10.36
C LYS A 108 17.78 -1.22 -9.93
N GLU A 109 17.32 -0.44 -10.89
CA GLU A 109 16.71 0.88 -10.72
C GLU A 109 15.34 0.77 -10.02
N GLU A 110 14.55 -0.24 -10.41
CA GLU A 110 13.27 -0.55 -9.75
C GLU A 110 13.49 -1.03 -8.30
N LEU A 111 14.44 -1.94 -8.08
CA LEU A 111 14.80 -2.39 -6.73
C LEU A 111 15.35 -1.25 -5.86
N HIS A 112 16.11 -0.34 -6.45
CA HIS A 112 16.61 0.85 -5.77
C HIS A 112 15.46 1.80 -5.37
N SER A 113 14.47 1.95 -6.24
CA SER A 113 13.26 2.74 -5.96
C SER A 113 12.41 2.11 -4.84
N LEU A 114 12.25 0.78 -4.84
CA LEU A 114 11.63 0.05 -3.74
C LEU A 114 12.40 0.21 -2.43
N CYS A 115 13.73 0.09 -2.47
CA CYS A 115 14.55 0.32 -1.28
C CYS A 115 14.37 1.75 -0.73
N LYS A 116 14.29 2.76 -1.60
CA LYS A 116 14.00 4.14 -1.19
C LYS A 116 12.64 4.25 -0.49
N ALA A 117 11.62 3.63 -1.06
CA ALA A 117 10.26 3.67 -0.52
C ALA A 117 10.12 2.93 0.82
N LEU A 118 10.79 1.78 0.93
CA LEU A 118 10.76 0.92 2.12
C LEU A 118 11.77 1.36 3.19
N GLU A 119 12.35 2.54 3.07
CA GLU A 119 13.35 3.07 4.01
C GLU A 119 14.55 2.09 4.20
N LEU A 120 14.97 1.39 3.14
CA LEU A 120 16.09 0.44 3.13
C LEU A 120 17.39 1.08 2.62
N PRO A 121 18.57 0.58 3.01
CA PRO A 121 19.83 1.00 2.42
C PRO A 121 19.85 0.74 0.90
N ARG A 122 20.29 1.74 0.14
CA ARG A 122 20.29 1.74 -1.33
C ARG A 122 21.64 1.37 -1.96
N SER A 123 22.65 1.11 -1.13
CA SER A 123 23.99 0.74 -1.57
C SER A 123 24.08 -0.75 -1.93
N GLY A 124 25.00 -1.08 -2.83
CA GLY A 124 25.28 -2.47 -3.22
C GLY A 124 24.86 -2.81 -4.66
N ASN A 125 25.04 -4.08 -5.01
CA ASN A 125 24.65 -4.62 -6.31
C ASN A 125 23.16 -5.00 -6.32
N ARG A 126 22.64 -5.35 -7.50
CA ARG A 126 21.24 -5.73 -7.71
C ARG A 126 20.78 -6.83 -6.74
N GLN A 127 21.58 -7.88 -6.55
CA GLN A 127 21.26 -8.99 -5.66
C GLN A 127 21.11 -8.55 -4.20
N THR A 128 21.97 -7.62 -3.75
CA THR A 128 21.90 -7.07 -2.39
C THR A 128 20.59 -6.31 -2.17
N LEU A 129 20.16 -5.50 -3.15
CA LEU A 129 18.89 -4.77 -3.07
C LEU A 129 17.70 -5.73 -3.07
N LEU A 130 17.74 -6.77 -3.92
CA LEU A 130 16.72 -7.80 -4.01
C LEU A 130 16.50 -8.50 -2.66
N ILE A 131 17.58 -9.00 -2.03
CA ILE A 131 17.49 -9.70 -0.74
C ILE A 131 16.88 -8.81 0.34
N ARG A 132 17.20 -7.51 0.36
CA ARG A 132 16.63 -6.56 1.32
C ARG A 132 15.13 -6.36 1.12
N VAL A 133 14.69 -6.21 -0.13
CA VAL A 133 13.27 -6.06 -0.45
C VAL A 133 12.51 -7.35 -0.13
N ALA A 134 13.05 -8.51 -0.49
CA ALA A 134 12.47 -9.81 -0.16
C ALA A 134 12.32 -10.01 1.37
N GLY A 135 13.32 -9.59 2.14
CA GLY A 135 13.26 -9.60 3.61
C GLY A 135 12.14 -8.72 4.19
N VAL A 136 11.77 -7.63 3.50
CA VAL A 136 10.62 -6.81 3.91
C VAL A 136 9.30 -7.50 3.53
N LEU A 137 9.20 -8.09 2.34
CA LEU A 137 7.99 -8.78 1.89
C LEU A 137 7.64 -9.99 2.78
N SER A 138 8.64 -10.79 3.15
CA SER A 138 8.47 -11.94 4.06
C SER A 138 8.07 -11.54 5.49
N ALA A 139 8.32 -10.29 5.89
CA ALA A 139 8.04 -9.79 7.24
C ALA A 139 6.69 -9.07 7.38
N GLN A 140 5.86 -9.01 6.31
CA GLN A 140 4.60 -8.26 6.30
C GLN A 140 3.45 -8.91 7.07
#